data_AF-A0AAD5H987-F1
#
_entry.id   AF-A0AAD5H987-F1
#
_cell.length_a   1.000
_cell.length_b   1.000
_cell.length_c   1.000
_cell.angle_alpha   90.00
_cell.angle_beta   90.00
_cell.angle_gamma   90.00
#
_symmetry.space_group_name_H-M   'P 1'
#
loop_
_entity.id
_entity.type
_entity.pdbx_description
1 polymer ?
#
loop_
_entity_poly.entity_id
_entity_poly.type
_entity_poly.pdbx_seq_one_letter_code
_entity_poly.pdbx_strand_id
1 'polypeptide(L)'
;MPIDPCTPGVPACTVRLVVPVVWFPFHLTNFGHVLRDNAARLWGAVQDTPWGGAIKLVPVTAEGQALPRMVQQLLQPISPLRVESWADFSARLAPGFEELVLPGAPPSAEGSHQRCLQNMLICTHGLDTERWPLHAYGQQIAEAYQHLLPPGVAAAVGTESSIRNHGGGGSSNSSSNNSGSTTAGPITVINVVFQRRDGPTRQLLNAAELVQRCNEWQHTTATGRQIAAKCWEADISDLATGLTAARQADVMVGVHGANLANGWLMRPGSSMIEVQAFGFDQHPPHLQDPLKNAQVADTGGDMQRYWQLWRSGRWWWHVHANGLEYGGDRKRTCSARQEQ
;
A
#
# COMPACT_ATOMS: atom_id res chain seq x y z
N MET A 1 23.16 -27.39 7.23
CA MET A 1 23.44 -27.38 5.78
C MET A 1 22.21 -26.82 5.10
N PRO A 2 22.30 -25.69 4.38
CA PRO A 2 21.23 -25.30 3.47
C PRO A 2 21.12 -26.40 2.42
N ILE A 3 19.93 -26.93 2.23
CA ILE A 3 19.68 -27.87 1.15
C ILE A 3 19.66 -27.02 -0.12
N ASP A 4 20.71 -27.12 -0.92
CA ASP A 4 20.76 -26.54 -2.26
C ASP A 4 19.77 -27.33 -3.13
N PRO A 5 18.63 -26.74 -3.55
CA PRO A 5 17.59 -27.46 -4.29
C PRO A 5 18.02 -27.85 -5.72
N CYS A 6 19.28 -27.61 -6.10
CA CYS A 6 19.83 -27.86 -7.43
C CYS A 6 20.86 -29.01 -7.45
N THR A 7 20.69 -30.07 -6.65
CA THR A 7 21.59 -31.24 -6.74
C THR A 7 21.42 -31.96 -8.08
N PRO A 8 22.47 -32.10 -8.92
CA PRO A 8 22.36 -32.77 -10.22
C PRO A 8 22.05 -34.25 -10.03
N GLY A 9 20.92 -34.72 -10.57
CA GLY A 9 20.54 -36.15 -10.57
C GLY A 9 19.21 -36.48 -9.90
N VAL A 10 18.59 -35.52 -9.19
CA VAL A 10 17.18 -35.63 -8.82
C VAL A 10 16.38 -35.05 -9.99
N PRO A 11 15.39 -35.76 -10.59
CA PRO A 11 14.55 -35.18 -11.64
C PRO A 11 13.99 -33.87 -11.10
N ALA A 12 14.29 -32.78 -11.81
CA ALA A 12 13.98 -31.42 -11.39
C ALA A 12 12.53 -31.37 -10.91
N CYS A 13 12.35 -31.30 -9.60
CA CYS A 13 11.10 -30.90 -9.00
C CYS A 13 10.92 -29.43 -9.36
N THR A 14 10.48 -29.13 -10.59
CA THR A 14 9.91 -27.85 -11.04
C THR A 14 8.57 -27.61 -10.35
N VAL A 15 8.56 -27.83 -9.04
CA VAL A 15 7.47 -27.49 -8.18
C VAL A 15 7.53 -25.98 -8.02
N ARG A 16 6.42 -25.36 -8.42
CA ARG A 16 5.86 -24.12 -7.89
C ARG A 16 5.93 -24.01 -6.36
N LEU A 17 7.09 -23.79 -5.73
CA LEU A 17 7.14 -23.66 -4.26
C LEU A 17 6.49 -22.33 -3.88
N VAL A 18 5.38 -22.41 -3.15
CA VAL A 18 4.74 -21.24 -2.54
C VAL A 18 5.56 -20.83 -1.33
N VAL A 19 5.93 -19.56 -1.26
CA VAL A 19 6.65 -18.99 -0.13
C VAL A 19 5.67 -18.18 0.73
N PRO A 20 5.15 -18.73 1.85
CA PRO A 20 4.29 -17.95 2.73
C PRO A 20 5.10 -16.88 3.45
N VAL A 21 4.71 -15.63 3.27
CA VAL A 21 5.26 -14.48 3.98
C VAL A 21 4.28 -14.12 5.09
N VAL A 22 4.60 -14.58 6.30
CA VAL A 22 3.84 -14.24 7.50
C VAL A 22 4.27 -12.85 7.96
N TRP A 23 3.31 -11.93 8.00
CA TRP A 23 3.57 -10.51 8.25
C TRP A 23 2.74 -10.02 9.43
N PHE A 24 3.31 -9.17 10.28
CA PHE A 24 2.62 -8.54 11.42
C PHE A 24 2.32 -7.08 11.08
N PRO A 25 1.15 -6.80 10.49
CA PRO A 25 0.83 -5.47 10.01
C PRO A 25 0.57 -4.48 11.13
N PHE A 26 1.03 -3.24 10.93
CA PHE A 26 0.75 -2.10 11.80
C PHE A 26 -0.49 -1.34 11.34
N HIS A 27 -1.33 -0.94 12.30
CA HIS A 27 -2.51 -0.09 12.07
C HIS A 27 -3.46 -0.59 10.96
N LEU A 28 -3.87 -1.87 11.01
CA LEU A 28 -4.72 -2.53 10.02
C LEU A 28 -6.05 -1.82 9.69
N THR A 29 -6.54 -0.95 10.58
CA THR A 29 -7.77 -0.17 10.39
C THR A 29 -7.55 1.19 9.74
N ASN A 30 -6.31 1.58 9.46
CA ASN A 30 -5.97 2.89 8.92
C ASN A 30 -5.37 2.76 7.50
N PHE A 31 -6.14 3.20 6.50
CA PHE A 31 -5.76 3.13 5.08
C PHE A 31 -4.34 3.63 4.80
N GLY A 32 -3.98 4.81 5.32
CA GLY A 32 -2.70 5.43 5.06
C GLY A 32 -1.52 4.64 5.64
N HIS A 33 -1.66 4.13 6.87
CA HIS A 33 -0.64 3.28 7.48
C HIS A 33 -0.53 1.91 6.80
N VAL A 34 -1.64 1.32 6.39
CA VAL A 34 -1.60 0.05 5.63
C VAL A 34 -0.89 0.25 4.29
N LEU A 35 -1.21 1.33 3.55
CA LEU A 35 -0.55 1.62 2.28
C LEU A 35 0.95 1.93 2.49
N ARG A 36 1.28 2.86 3.39
CA ARG A 36 2.64 3.39 3.58
C ARG A 36 3.56 2.43 4.33
N ASP A 37 3.15 1.98 5.51
CA ASP A 37 4.02 1.30 6.47
C ASP A 37 4.05 -0.22 6.27
N ASN A 38 3.08 -0.76 5.53
CA ASN A 38 2.98 -2.20 5.27
C ASN A 38 3.17 -2.50 3.79
N ALA A 39 2.21 -2.07 2.98
CA ALA A 39 2.07 -2.54 1.61
C ALA A 39 3.21 -2.03 0.70
N ALA A 40 3.54 -0.73 0.73
CA ALA A 40 4.63 -0.17 -0.07
C ALA A 40 6.01 -0.71 0.34
N ARG A 41 6.26 -0.91 1.65
CA ARG A 41 7.50 -1.51 2.15
C ARG A 41 7.65 -2.96 1.69
N LEU A 42 6.59 -3.74 1.88
CA LEU A 42 6.56 -5.14 1.48
C LEU A 42 6.71 -5.28 -0.04
N TRP A 43 6.07 -4.42 -0.82
CA TRP A 43 6.25 -4.40 -2.28
C TRP A 43 7.69 -4.08 -2.67
N GLY A 44 8.31 -3.06 -2.06
CA GLY A 44 9.73 -2.76 -2.28
C GLY A 44 10.62 -3.98 -2.00
N ALA A 45 10.47 -4.60 -0.84
CA ALA A 45 11.23 -5.80 -0.48
C ALA A 45 10.99 -6.98 -1.45
N VAL A 46 9.75 -7.17 -1.90
CA VAL A 46 9.39 -8.26 -2.82
C VAL A 46 10.04 -8.07 -4.19
N GLN A 47 10.10 -6.84 -4.72
CA GLN A 47 10.74 -6.52 -6.00
C GLN A 47 12.24 -6.88 -6.00
N ASP A 48 12.90 -6.79 -4.85
CA ASP A 48 14.32 -7.09 -4.70
C ASP A 48 14.60 -8.58 -4.40
N THR A 49 13.57 -9.43 -4.38
CA THR A 49 13.70 -10.86 -4.05
C THR A 49 13.42 -11.77 -5.26
N PRO A 50 14.24 -12.82 -5.50
CA PRO A 50 14.05 -13.71 -6.65
C PRO A 50 12.78 -14.57 -6.55
N TRP A 51 12.14 -14.63 -5.38
CA TRP A 51 10.95 -15.43 -5.11
C TRP A 51 9.65 -14.60 -5.08
N GLY A 52 9.70 -13.31 -5.43
CA GLY A 52 8.53 -12.42 -5.41
C GLY A 52 7.32 -12.92 -6.21
N GLY A 53 7.55 -13.61 -7.33
CA GLY A 53 6.47 -14.21 -8.15
C GLY A 53 5.79 -15.44 -7.55
N ALA A 54 6.27 -15.96 -6.42
CA ALA A 54 5.74 -17.17 -5.77
C ALA A 54 5.35 -16.92 -4.31
N ILE A 55 5.34 -15.67 -3.86
CA ILE A 55 4.93 -15.34 -2.49
C ILE A 55 3.44 -15.54 -2.29
N LYS A 56 3.10 -15.94 -1.08
CA LYS A 56 1.76 -15.81 -0.54
C LYS A 56 1.81 -14.93 0.69
N LEU A 57 1.12 -13.79 0.65
CA LEU A 57 1.06 -12.91 1.80
C LEU A 57 0.03 -13.42 2.81
N VAL A 58 0.48 -13.58 4.05
CA VAL A 58 -0.34 -14.08 5.16
C VAL A 58 -0.25 -13.10 6.33
N PRO A 59 -1.04 -12.00 6.31
CA PRO A 59 -1.04 -11.04 7.39
C PRO A 59 -1.64 -11.66 8.67
N VAL A 60 -0.97 -11.44 9.79
CA VAL A 60 -1.47 -11.84 11.10
C VAL A 60 -2.43 -10.78 11.61
N THR A 61 -3.64 -11.21 11.93
CA THR A 61 -4.69 -10.38 12.53
C THR A 61 -4.81 -10.70 14.00
N ALA A 62 -5.31 -9.74 14.80
CA ALA A 62 -5.62 -10.00 16.20
C ALA A 62 -6.70 -11.08 16.29
N GLU A 63 -6.54 -12.00 17.25
CA GLU A 63 -7.55 -13.02 17.60
C GLU A 63 -7.98 -13.94 16.45
N GLY A 64 -7.20 -14.00 15.37
CA GLY A 64 -7.55 -14.79 14.18
C GLY A 64 -8.74 -14.24 13.39
N GLN A 65 -9.00 -12.93 13.47
CA GLN A 65 -10.05 -12.28 12.70
C GLN A 65 -9.78 -12.35 11.18
N ALA A 66 -10.85 -12.30 10.39
CA ALA A 66 -10.72 -12.17 8.94
C ALA A 66 -9.99 -10.87 8.56
N LEU A 67 -9.25 -10.91 7.45
CA LEU A 67 -8.52 -9.73 6.97
C LEU A 67 -9.52 -8.65 6.52
N PRO A 68 -9.41 -7.39 7.00
CA PRO A 68 -10.28 -6.32 6.53
C PRO A 68 -10.17 -6.15 5.00
N ARG A 69 -11.31 -5.95 4.32
CA ARG A 69 -11.37 -5.83 2.85
C ARG A 69 -10.38 -4.81 2.29
N MET A 70 -10.28 -3.64 2.92
CA MET A 70 -9.33 -2.59 2.55
C MET A 70 -7.88 -3.10 2.57
N VAL A 71 -7.49 -3.85 3.61
CA VAL A 71 -6.13 -4.38 3.74
C VAL A 71 -5.87 -5.43 2.67
N GLN A 72 -6.85 -6.32 2.44
CA GLN A 72 -6.74 -7.31 1.37
C GLN A 72 -6.55 -6.62 0.01
N GLN A 73 -7.36 -5.61 -0.30
CA GLN A 73 -7.24 -4.86 -1.56
C GLN A 73 -5.91 -4.13 -1.67
N LEU A 74 -5.39 -3.56 -0.58
CA LEU A 74 -4.08 -2.92 -0.62
C LEU A 74 -2.97 -3.95 -0.84
N LEU A 75 -2.96 -5.10 -0.18
CA LEU A 75 -1.87 -6.07 -0.29
C LEU A 75 -1.95 -6.96 -1.53
N GLN A 76 -3.13 -7.19 -2.10
CA GLN A 76 -3.32 -8.13 -3.20
C GLN A 76 -2.45 -7.85 -4.44
N PRO A 77 -2.22 -6.60 -4.88
CA PRO A 77 -1.35 -6.30 -6.02
C PRO A 77 0.13 -6.70 -5.85
N ILE A 78 0.58 -7.04 -4.63
CA ILE A 78 1.95 -7.48 -4.37
C ILE A 78 2.15 -8.96 -4.76
N SER A 79 1.08 -9.76 -4.70
CA SER A 79 1.14 -11.21 -4.81
C SER A 79 0.17 -11.72 -5.87
N PRO A 80 0.62 -12.60 -6.80
CA PRO A 80 -0.30 -13.27 -7.71
C PRO A 80 -1.16 -14.32 -6.99
N LEU A 81 -0.75 -14.74 -5.78
CA LEU A 81 -1.52 -15.63 -4.91
C LEU A 81 -2.47 -14.83 -4.04
N ARG A 82 -3.57 -15.45 -3.62
CA ARG A 82 -4.58 -14.83 -2.77
C ARG A 82 -3.98 -14.41 -1.43
N VAL A 83 -4.21 -13.15 -1.05
CA VAL A 83 -3.90 -12.66 0.30
C VAL A 83 -5.01 -13.10 1.25
N GLU A 84 -4.63 -13.68 2.39
CA GLU A 84 -5.55 -14.17 3.41
C GLU A 84 -4.96 -14.05 4.81
N SER A 85 -5.82 -14.01 5.83
CA SER A 85 -5.35 -13.91 7.21
C SER A 85 -4.56 -15.16 7.63
N TRP A 86 -3.72 -15.04 8.66
CA TRP A 86 -3.06 -16.21 9.25
C TRP A 86 -4.06 -17.25 9.76
N ALA A 87 -5.20 -16.84 10.30
CA ALA A 87 -6.25 -17.78 10.71
C ALA A 87 -6.81 -18.55 9.51
N ASP A 88 -7.14 -17.88 8.42
CA ASP A 88 -7.66 -18.53 7.21
C ASP A 88 -6.60 -19.45 6.56
N PHE A 89 -5.34 -19.01 6.54
CA PHE A 89 -4.22 -19.79 6.04
C PHE A 89 -3.96 -21.04 6.88
N SER A 90 -4.02 -20.93 8.22
CA SER A 90 -3.76 -22.03 9.16
C SER A 90 -4.96 -22.94 9.39
N ALA A 91 -6.18 -22.45 9.15
CA ALA A 91 -7.42 -23.25 9.18
C ALA A 91 -7.51 -24.24 8.01
N ARG A 92 -6.49 -24.30 7.13
CA ARG A 92 -6.32 -25.31 6.08
C ARG A 92 -5.94 -26.70 6.69
N LEU A 93 -6.87 -27.24 7.52
CA LEU A 93 -7.13 -28.57 8.11
C LEU A 93 -6.30 -29.20 9.27
N ALA A 94 -7.03 -29.95 10.12
CA ALA A 94 -6.61 -30.85 11.22
C ALA A 94 -7.43 -32.19 11.16
N PRO A 95 -7.04 -33.26 11.89
CA PRO A 95 -7.15 -34.69 11.49
C PRO A 95 -8.53 -35.30 11.15
N GLY A 96 -8.56 -36.22 10.16
CA GLY A 96 -9.73 -37.00 9.72
C GLY A 96 -10.04 -36.95 8.21
N PHE A 97 -9.22 -36.25 7.42
CA PHE A 97 -9.38 -36.06 5.97
C PHE A 97 -8.16 -36.59 5.17
N GLU A 98 -7.36 -37.47 5.78
CA GLU A 98 -6.10 -38.00 5.21
C GLU A 98 -6.32 -38.96 4.02
N GLU A 99 -7.48 -39.61 3.90
CA GLU A 99 -7.77 -40.62 2.85
C GLU A 99 -8.18 -40.03 1.48
N LEU A 100 -8.43 -38.72 1.39
CA LEU A 100 -8.74 -38.03 0.13
C LEU A 100 -7.48 -37.63 -0.66
N VAL A 101 -6.28 -37.95 -0.16
CA VAL A 101 -5.01 -37.66 -0.83
C VAL A 101 -4.62 -38.84 -1.74
N LEU A 102 -4.98 -38.73 -3.02
CA LEU A 102 -4.65 -39.74 -4.03
C LEU A 102 -3.12 -39.83 -4.27
N PRO A 103 -2.53 -41.03 -4.38
CA PRO A 103 -1.16 -41.18 -4.87
C PRO A 103 -1.08 -40.70 -6.35
N GLY A 104 -0.34 -39.60 -6.60
CA GLY A 104 -0.02 -39.11 -7.97
C GLY A 104 -0.21 -37.63 -8.31
N ALA A 105 -0.50 -36.72 -7.37
CA ALA A 105 -0.88 -35.33 -7.70
C ALA A 105 0.27 -34.30 -7.84
N PRO A 106 0.40 -33.54 -8.96
CA PRO A 106 0.92 -32.17 -9.02
C PRO A 106 -0.25 -31.15 -8.93
N PRO A 107 -0.10 -29.81 -8.80
CA PRO A 107 1.02 -28.92 -8.41
C PRO A 107 0.66 -27.88 -7.30
N SER A 108 1.63 -27.18 -6.69
CA SER A 108 1.33 -26.00 -5.85
C SER A 108 1.61 -24.67 -6.57
N ALA A 109 1.05 -23.60 -5.99
CA ALA A 109 0.92 -22.20 -6.44
C ALA A 109 -0.38 -21.81 -7.18
N GLU A 110 -1.60 -22.28 -6.91
CA GLU A 110 -2.26 -22.95 -5.78
C GLU A 110 -3.36 -23.89 -6.35
N GLY A 111 -2.97 -24.99 -7.00
CA GLY A 111 -3.91 -25.89 -7.69
C GLY A 111 -3.97 -27.35 -7.20
N SER A 112 -3.31 -27.71 -6.09
CA SER A 112 -3.38 -29.08 -5.50
C SER A 112 -2.89 -29.12 -4.03
N HIS A 113 -2.78 -30.34 -3.46
CA HIS A 113 -2.49 -30.65 -2.05
C HIS A 113 -1.13 -30.18 -1.51
N GLN A 114 -1.08 -30.12 -0.17
CA GLN A 114 -0.20 -29.31 0.67
C GLN A 114 1.28 -29.73 0.74
N ARG A 115 2.13 -28.76 1.12
CA ARG A 115 3.56 -28.95 1.37
C ARG A 115 3.87 -28.67 2.84
N CYS A 116 4.55 -29.61 3.48
CA CYS A 116 5.09 -29.47 4.83
C CYS A 116 6.06 -28.28 4.84
N LEU A 117 5.72 -27.23 5.59
CA LEU A 117 6.67 -26.18 5.93
C LEU A 117 7.49 -26.69 7.12
N GLN A 118 8.69 -27.19 6.84
CA GLN A 118 9.56 -27.68 7.90
C GLN A 118 10.17 -26.53 8.71
N ASN A 119 10.37 -25.37 8.07
CA ASN A 119 11.03 -24.21 8.67
C ASN A 119 10.23 -22.94 8.39
N MET A 120 10.10 -22.11 9.42
CA MET A 120 9.60 -20.74 9.31
C MET A 120 10.75 -19.80 9.65
N LEU A 121 11.08 -18.91 8.73
CA LEU A 121 12.06 -17.85 8.95
C LEU A 121 11.30 -16.61 9.41
N ILE A 122 11.72 -16.03 10.54
CA ILE A 122 11.10 -14.84 11.12
C ILE A 122 12.10 -13.69 10.99
N CYS A 123 11.73 -12.64 10.26
CA CYS A 123 12.48 -11.39 10.23
C CYS A 123 12.09 -10.56 11.46
N THR A 124 13.02 -10.33 12.38
CA THR A 124 12.74 -9.67 13.67
C THR A 124 13.00 -8.17 13.68
N HIS A 125 13.75 -7.65 12.70
CA HIS A 125 14.16 -6.25 12.63
C HIS A 125 13.39 -5.45 11.56
N GLY A 126 12.17 -5.91 11.22
CA GLY A 126 11.40 -5.34 10.11
C GLY A 126 12.07 -5.58 8.75
N LEU A 127 11.51 -4.95 7.71
CA LEU A 127 12.14 -4.88 6.40
C LEU A 127 12.95 -3.58 6.35
N ASP A 128 14.27 -3.71 6.29
CA ASP A 128 15.15 -2.58 5.97
C ASP A 128 15.06 -2.35 4.47
N THR A 129 14.16 -1.45 4.09
CA THR A 129 13.99 -1.04 2.70
C THR A 129 14.61 0.34 2.56
N GLU A 130 15.74 0.44 1.87
CA GLU A 130 16.32 1.72 1.47
C GLU A 130 15.35 2.53 0.59
N ARG A 131 14.36 1.86 0.01
CA ARG A 131 13.36 2.43 -0.90
C ARG A 131 11.96 2.28 -0.30
N TRP A 132 11.27 3.41 -0.12
CA TRP A 132 9.82 3.45 0.06
C TRP A 132 9.17 4.00 -1.20
N PRO A 133 8.91 3.14 -2.19
CA PRO A 133 8.41 3.58 -3.49
C PRO A 133 6.89 3.84 -3.41
N LEU A 134 6.46 4.75 -2.53
CA LEU A 134 5.03 5.00 -2.23
C LEU A 134 4.22 5.32 -3.48
N HIS A 135 4.74 6.23 -4.33
CA HIS A 135 4.06 6.60 -5.57
C HIS A 135 4.06 5.44 -6.57
N ALA A 136 5.19 4.77 -6.78
CA ALA A 136 5.26 3.65 -7.73
C ALA A 136 4.36 2.49 -7.31
N TYR A 137 4.29 2.20 -6.00
CA TYR A 137 3.35 1.22 -5.49
C TYR A 137 1.89 1.69 -5.61
N GLY A 138 1.62 2.98 -5.41
CA GLY A 138 0.32 3.55 -5.71
C GLY A 138 -0.09 3.40 -7.18
N GLN A 139 0.87 3.49 -8.11
CA GLN A 139 0.61 3.18 -9.52
C GLN A 139 0.32 1.70 -9.75
N GLN A 140 1.04 0.79 -9.09
CA GLN A 140 0.77 -0.66 -9.14
C GLN A 140 -0.67 -0.98 -8.69
N ILE A 141 -1.14 -0.32 -7.62
CA ILE A 141 -2.54 -0.45 -7.16
C ILE A 141 -3.50 0.07 -8.24
N ALA A 142 -3.22 1.25 -8.80
CA ALA A 142 -4.07 1.85 -9.81
C ALA A 142 -4.21 0.97 -11.07
N GLU A 143 -3.12 0.33 -11.49
CA GLU A 143 -3.11 -0.62 -12.61
C GLU A 143 -3.89 -1.89 -12.29
N ALA A 144 -3.61 -2.53 -11.14
CA ALA A 144 -4.28 -3.75 -10.71
C ALA A 144 -5.81 -3.58 -10.62
N TYR A 145 -6.26 -2.39 -10.23
CA TYR A 145 -7.68 -2.07 -10.03
C TYR A 145 -8.27 -1.15 -11.11
N GLN A 146 -7.64 -1.04 -12.28
CA GLN A 146 -8.17 -0.24 -13.39
C GLN A 146 -9.60 -0.64 -13.80
N HIS A 147 -9.94 -1.92 -13.62
CA HIS A 147 -11.27 -2.47 -13.91
C HIS A 147 -12.38 -1.96 -12.96
N LEU A 148 -12.01 -1.35 -11.83
CA LEU A 148 -12.96 -0.70 -10.91
C LEU A 148 -13.28 0.74 -11.31
N LEU A 149 -12.52 1.32 -12.24
CA LEU A 149 -12.74 2.70 -12.67
C LEU A 149 -14.00 2.80 -13.54
N PRO A 150 -14.78 3.88 -13.43
CA PRO A 150 -15.84 4.17 -14.39
C PRO A 150 -15.25 4.22 -15.82
N PRO A 151 -15.96 3.75 -16.86
CA PRO A 151 -15.41 3.65 -18.22
C PRO A 151 -14.81 4.96 -18.76
N GLY A 152 -15.44 6.10 -18.46
CA GLY A 152 -14.92 7.41 -18.86
C GLY A 152 -13.59 7.80 -18.17
N VAL A 153 -13.36 7.31 -16.95
CA VAL A 153 -12.11 7.53 -16.21
C VAL A 153 -11.02 6.60 -16.71
N ALA A 154 -11.35 5.32 -16.92
CA ALA A 154 -10.42 4.34 -17.49
C ALA A 154 -9.89 4.79 -18.86
N ALA A 155 -10.77 5.30 -19.73
CA ALA A 155 -10.38 5.83 -21.04
C ALA A 155 -9.47 7.07 -20.92
N ALA A 156 -9.77 7.98 -20.00
CA ALA A 156 -8.98 9.20 -19.81
C ALA A 156 -7.58 8.95 -19.22
N VAL A 157 -7.40 7.85 -18.49
CA VAL A 157 -6.09 7.45 -17.95
C VAL A 157 -5.14 6.99 -19.05
N GLY A 158 -5.66 6.38 -20.13
CA GLY A 158 -4.85 5.92 -21.26
C GLY A 158 -4.39 7.05 -22.19
N THR A 159 -5.12 8.17 -22.21
CA THR A 159 -4.71 9.38 -22.93
C THR A 159 -3.76 10.19 -22.05
N GLU A 160 -2.47 10.25 -22.42
CA GLU A 160 -1.48 11.08 -21.71
C GLU A 160 -2.03 12.49 -21.48
N SER A 161 -1.83 13.00 -20.24
CA SER A 161 -2.40 14.29 -19.80
C SER A 161 -2.17 15.38 -20.84
N SER A 162 -3.25 16.05 -21.27
CA SER A 162 -3.23 17.13 -22.26
C SER A 162 -2.36 18.33 -21.84
N ILE A 163 -1.88 18.34 -20.60
CA ILE A 163 -0.89 19.29 -20.06
C ILE A 163 0.55 18.97 -20.54
N ARG A 164 0.76 17.97 -21.41
CA ARG A 164 2.08 17.80 -22.06
C ARG A 164 2.35 18.96 -23.01
N ASN A 165 3.16 19.89 -22.50
CA ASN A 165 3.80 21.00 -23.17
C ASN A 165 4.02 20.74 -24.67
N HIS A 166 3.27 21.45 -25.52
CA HIS A 166 3.63 21.72 -26.92
C HIS A 166 4.88 22.63 -27.04
N GLY A 167 5.87 22.44 -26.15
CA GLY A 167 7.13 23.19 -26.14
C GLY A 167 8.27 22.54 -26.94
N GLY A 168 8.01 21.41 -27.61
CA GLY A 168 9.00 20.76 -28.46
C GLY A 168 9.09 21.44 -29.82
N GLY A 169 10.13 22.24 -30.03
CA GLY A 169 10.38 23.04 -31.23
C GLY A 169 10.46 22.24 -32.53
N GLY A 170 9.32 22.04 -33.18
CA GLY A 170 9.22 21.68 -34.58
C GLY A 170 9.19 22.95 -35.42
N SER A 171 10.36 23.41 -35.85
CA SER A 171 10.50 24.51 -36.80
C SER A 171 9.96 24.08 -38.17
N SER A 172 8.68 24.33 -38.42
CA SER A 172 8.12 24.29 -39.77
C SER A 172 7.89 25.73 -40.24
N ASN A 173 8.82 26.19 -41.09
CA ASN A 173 8.73 27.42 -41.88
C ASN A 173 7.46 27.39 -42.75
N SER A 174 6.40 28.04 -42.29
CA SER A 174 5.27 28.42 -43.14
C SER A 174 4.99 29.91 -42.94
N SER A 175 5.67 30.69 -43.76
CA SER A 175 5.46 32.12 -43.96
C SER A 175 4.10 32.39 -44.57
N SER A 176 3.11 32.72 -43.72
CA SER A 176 1.86 33.34 -44.14
C SER A 176 1.63 34.62 -43.34
N ASN A 177 1.88 35.76 -44.00
CA ASN A 177 1.50 37.09 -43.52
C ASN A 177 -0.02 37.13 -43.35
N ASN A 178 -0.51 37.10 -42.12
CA ASN A 178 -1.90 37.43 -41.85
C ASN A 178 -2.04 38.23 -40.56
N SER A 179 -2.76 39.33 -40.69
CA SER A 179 -2.85 40.44 -39.76
C SER A 179 -3.63 40.10 -38.48
N GLY A 180 -2.96 40.21 -37.34
CA GLY A 180 -3.45 41.03 -36.21
C GLY A 180 -4.67 40.57 -35.39
N SER A 181 -5.05 39.30 -35.41
CA SER A 181 -5.96 38.77 -34.36
C SER A 181 -5.12 38.19 -33.23
N THR A 182 -5.05 38.89 -32.10
CA THR A 182 -4.59 38.32 -30.82
C THR A 182 -5.62 37.31 -30.33
N THR A 183 -5.77 36.20 -31.05
CA THR A 183 -6.58 35.07 -30.61
C THR A 183 -5.90 34.51 -29.36
N ALA A 184 -6.46 34.83 -28.20
CA ALA A 184 -6.05 34.24 -26.94
C ALA A 184 -5.99 32.72 -27.12
N GLY A 185 -4.84 32.12 -26.81
CA GLY A 185 -4.66 30.68 -26.95
C GLY A 185 -5.70 29.88 -26.15
N PRO A 186 -5.91 28.60 -26.48
CA PRO A 186 -6.89 27.76 -25.79
C PRO A 186 -6.62 27.74 -24.28
N ILE A 187 -7.69 27.91 -23.48
CA ILE A 187 -7.61 27.86 -22.02
C ILE A 187 -7.33 26.41 -21.60
N THR A 188 -6.30 26.22 -20.77
CA THR A 188 -6.03 24.91 -20.15
C THR A 188 -6.87 24.76 -18.89
N VAL A 189 -7.69 23.71 -18.80
CA VAL A 189 -8.51 23.45 -17.61
C VAL A 189 -7.89 22.30 -16.81
N ILE A 190 -7.57 22.54 -15.54
CA ILE A 190 -7.08 21.51 -14.61
C ILE A 190 -8.22 20.97 -13.75
N ASN A 191 -8.18 19.68 -13.44
CA ASN A 191 -9.14 19.01 -12.57
C ASN A 191 -8.68 19.07 -11.11
N VAL A 192 -9.45 19.73 -10.26
CA VAL A 192 -9.14 19.88 -8.83
C VAL A 192 -10.18 19.12 -8.00
N VAL A 193 -9.74 18.16 -7.20
CA VAL A 193 -10.63 17.36 -6.36
C VAL A 193 -10.42 17.68 -4.90
N PHE A 194 -11.48 18.06 -4.21
CA PHE A 194 -11.50 18.21 -2.76
C PHE A 194 -11.96 16.90 -2.14
N GLN A 195 -11.13 16.32 -1.26
CA GLN A 195 -11.49 15.10 -0.54
C GLN A 195 -12.54 15.40 0.51
N ARG A 196 -13.66 14.68 0.44
CA ARG A 196 -14.65 14.58 1.51
C ARG A 196 -14.49 13.23 2.19
N ARG A 197 -14.46 13.22 3.52
CA ARG A 197 -14.37 11.98 4.30
C ARG A 197 -15.73 11.64 4.89
N ASP A 198 -15.89 10.39 5.31
CA ASP A 198 -16.99 10.04 6.19
C ASP A 198 -16.70 10.52 7.63
N GLY A 199 -17.70 11.16 8.25
CA GLY A 199 -17.69 11.54 9.66
C GLY A 199 -17.38 13.01 9.97
N PRO A 200 -17.51 13.43 11.24
CA PRO A 200 -17.53 14.84 11.62
C PRO A 200 -16.15 15.48 11.80
N THR A 201 -15.06 14.71 11.71
CA THR A 201 -13.70 15.21 12.01
C THR A 201 -12.82 15.25 10.77
N ARG A 202 -11.82 16.15 10.78
CA ARG A 202 -10.81 16.29 9.72
C ARG A 202 -11.43 16.54 8.34
N GLN A 203 -12.44 17.42 8.30
CA GLN A 203 -13.12 17.87 7.09
C GLN A 203 -12.72 19.31 6.75
N LEU A 204 -12.83 19.68 5.48
CA LEU A 204 -12.86 21.08 5.07
C LEU A 204 -14.26 21.64 5.36
N LEU A 205 -14.39 22.45 6.40
CA LEU A 205 -15.70 22.95 6.85
C LEU A 205 -16.38 23.90 5.84
N ASN A 206 -15.59 24.53 4.97
CA ASN A 206 -16.06 25.43 3.91
C ASN A 206 -15.80 24.85 2.50
N ALA A 207 -15.82 23.52 2.35
CA ALA A 207 -15.51 22.85 1.08
C ALA A 207 -16.39 23.36 -0.09
N ALA A 208 -17.69 23.54 0.12
CA ALA A 208 -18.60 24.07 -0.90
C ALA A 208 -18.19 25.47 -1.41
N GLU A 209 -17.78 26.36 -0.52
CA GLU A 209 -17.29 27.69 -0.88
C GLU A 209 -15.96 27.61 -1.65
N LEU A 210 -15.04 26.75 -1.19
CA LEU A 210 -13.76 26.54 -1.85
C LEU A 210 -13.95 25.99 -3.27
N VAL A 211 -14.85 25.03 -3.46
CA VAL A 211 -15.19 24.47 -4.78
C VAL A 211 -15.75 25.55 -5.70
N GLN A 212 -16.66 26.40 -5.20
CA GLN A 212 -17.22 27.49 -5.99
C GLN A 212 -16.11 28.46 -6.44
N ARG A 213 -15.32 28.99 -5.50
CA ARG A 213 -14.22 29.92 -5.81
C ARG A 213 -13.17 29.30 -6.73
N CYS A 214 -12.93 28.00 -6.60
CA CYS A 214 -12.02 27.26 -7.46
C CYS A 214 -12.53 27.17 -8.91
N ASN A 215 -13.84 26.98 -9.13
CA ASN A 215 -14.42 27.01 -10.47
C ASN A 215 -14.46 28.42 -11.10
N GLU A 216 -14.46 29.46 -10.28
CA GLU A 216 -14.35 30.85 -10.72
C GLU A 216 -12.88 31.28 -10.96
N TRP A 217 -11.92 30.49 -10.48
CA TRP A 217 -10.51 30.81 -10.55
C TRP A 217 -9.97 30.69 -11.98
N GLN A 218 -9.28 31.76 -12.40
CA GLN A 218 -8.53 31.82 -13.66
C GLN A 218 -7.17 32.47 -13.40
N HIS A 219 -6.16 32.03 -14.14
CA HIS A 219 -4.82 32.54 -14.02
C HIS A 219 -4.12 32.63 -15.37
N THR A 220 -3.54 33.79 -15.66
CA THR A 220 -2.62 33.96 -16.79
C THR A 220 -1.19 33.80 -16.28
N THR A 221 -0.52 32.75 -16.74
CA THR A 221 0.90 32.51 -16.42
C THR A 221 1.80 33.61 -16.98
N ALA A 222 3.05 33.69 -16.50
CA ALA A 222 4.05 34.64 -17.01
C ALA A 222 4.30 34.53 -18.53
N THR A 223 4.04 33.37 -19.13
CA THR A 223 4.16 33.14 -20.58
C THR A 223 2.88 33.44 -21.36
N GLY A 224 1.87 34.06 -20.72
CA GLY A 224 0.59 34.39 -21.34
C GLY A 224 -0.41 33.23 -21.48
N ARG A 225 -0.07 32.02 -21.00
CA ARG A 225 -0.99 30.87 -21.03
C ARG A 225 -2.12 31.08 -20.02
N GLN A 226 -3.36 30.93 -20.48
CA GLN A 226 -4.56 30.97 -19.65
C GLN A 226 -4.82 29.59 -19.04
N ILE A 227 -5.01 29.55 -17.72
CA ILE A 227 -5.35 28.36 -16.95
C ILE A 227 -6.66 28.63 -16.19
N ALA A 228 -7.56 27.67 -16.21
CA ALA A 228 -8.76 27.64 -15.37
C ALA A 228 -8.81 26.32 -14.62
N ALA A 229 -9.72 26.21 -13.64
CA ALA A 229 -9.92 24.97 -12.90
C ALA A 229 -11.36 24.47 -13.02
N LYS A 230 -11.50 23.15 -13.04
CA LYS A 230 -12.76 22.43 -12.85
C LYS A 230 -12.68 21.71 -11.52
N CYS A 231 -13.51 22.11 -10.58
CA CYS A 231 -13.38 21.72 -9.19
C CYS A 231 -14.63 21.02 -8.66
N TRP A 232 -14.46 19.96 -7.89
CA TRP A 232 -15.56 19.24 -7.24
C TRP A 232 -15.10 18.56 -5.94
N GLU A 233 -16.06 18.20 -5.10
CA GLU A 233 -15.83 17.32 -3.95
C GLU A 233 -16.03 15.86 -4.33
N ALA A 234 -15.11 15.00 -3.88
CA ALA A 234 -15.22 13.56 -4.02
C ALA A 234 -15.32 12.90 -2.65
N ASP A 235 -16.34 12.08 -2.48
CA ASP A 235 -16.45 11.17 -1.33
C ASP A 235 -15.46 10.03 -1.48
N ILE A 236 -14.61 9.81 -0.47
CA ILE A 236 -13.59 8.76 -0.46
C ILE A 236 -13.84 7.87 0.75
N SER A 237 -14.76 6.93 0.56
CA SER A 237 -15.19 5.95 1.57
C SER A 237 -14.54 4.58 1.36
N ASP A 238 -14.02 4.29 0.16
CA ASP A 238 -13.36 3.03 -0.17
C ASP A 238 -12.25 3.20 -1.22
N LEU A 239 -11.57 2.08 -1.56
CA LEU A 239 -10.49 2.10 -2.56
C LEU A 239 -10.99 2.51 -3.95
N ALA A 240 -12.19 2.11 -4.36
CA ALA A 240 -12.69 2.36 -5.71
C ALA A 240 -13.00 3.85 -5.93
N THR A 241 -13.67 4.47 -4.96
CA THR A 241 -13.96 5.90 -4.93
C THR A 241 -12.67 6.72 -4.81
N GLY A 242 -11.75 6.33 -3.93
CA GLY A 242 -10.43 6.96 -3.79
C GLY A 242 -9.58 6.87 -5.06
N LEU A 243 -9.54 5.71 -5.70
CA LEU A 243 -8.85 5.52 -6.97
C LEU A 243 -9.48 6.36 -8.07
N THR A 244 -10.80 6.37 -8.20
CA THR A 244 -11.52 7.18 -9.19
C THR A 244 -11.18 8.67 -9.04
N ALA A 245 -11.27 9.20 -7.82
CA ALA A 245 -10.92 10.58 -7.50
C ALA A 245 -9.45 10.89 -7.86
N ALA A 246 -8.52 10.01 -7.47
CA ALA A 246 -7.09 10.19 -7.73
C ALA A 246 -6.75 10.16 -9.23
N ARG A 247 -7.40 9.29 -10.01
CA ARG A 247 -7.14 9.17 -11.45
C ARG A 247 -7.71 10.33 -12.25
N GLN A 248 -8.80 10.93 -11.81
CA GLN A 248 -9.39 12.11 -12.45
C GLN A 248 -8.69 13.43 -12.09
N ALA A 249 -8.04 13.49 -10.93
CA ALA A 249 -7.44 14.70 -10.42
C ALA A 249 -6.11 15.05 -11.11
N ASP A 250 -5.93 16.33 -11.45
CA ASP A 250 -4.62 16.95 -11.67
C ASP A 250 -4.10 17.52 -10.35
N VAL A 251 -5.01 18.03 -9.50
CA VAL A 251 -4.73 18.46 -8.13
C VAL A 251 -5.71 17.79 -7.17
N MET A 252 -5.21 17.20 -6.09
CA MET A 252 -6.04 16.66 -5.01
C MET A 252 -5.81 17.47 -3.74
N VAL A 253 -6.86 18.00 -3.14
CA VAL A 253 -6.82 18.77 -1.90
C VAL A 253 -7.50 17.97 -0.79
N GLY A 254 -6.87 17.83 0.36
CA GLY A 254 -7.48 17.15 1.50
C GLY A 254 -6.85 17.54 2.83
N VAL A 255 -7.54 17.23 3.93
CA VAL A 255 -7.06 17.48 5.29
C VAL A 255 -6.15 16.33 5.74
N HIS A 256 -5.09 16.67 6.48
CA HIS A 256 -4.14 15.72 7.04
C HIS A 256 -4.80 14.46 7.62
N GLY A 257 -4.32 13.30 7.18
CA GLY A 257 -4.73 12.01 7.69
C GLY A 257 -4.65 10.89 6.67
N ALA A 258 -5.17 9.72 7.06
CA ALA A 258 -5.07 8.49 6.30
C ALA A 258 -5.52 8.60 4.83
N ASN A 259 -6.62 9.31 4.57
CA ASN A 259 -7.22 9.40 3.23
C ASN A 259 -6.35 10.18 2.23
N LEU A 260 -5.39 10.99 2.68
CA LEU A 260 -4.42 11.62 1.77
C LEU A 260 -3.47 10.62 1.12
N ALA A 261 -3.38 9.38 1.63
CA ALA A 261 -2.63 8.34 0.92
C ALA A 261 -3.21 8.02 -0.47
N ASN A 262 -4.45 8.42 -0.78
CA ASN A 262 -4.98 8.36 -2.14
C ASN A 262 -4.21 9.25 -3.12
N GLY A 263 -3.49 10.28 -2.64
CA GLY A 263 -2.58 11.09 -3.44
C GLY A 263 -1.49 10.27 -4.13
N TRP A 264 -1.06 9.15 -3.53
CA TRP A 264 -0.08 8.23 -4.14
C TRP A 264 -0.66 7.46 -5.35
N LEU A 265 -1.98 7.39 -5.49
CA LEU A 265 -2.67 6.76 -6.63
C LEU A 265 -2.84 7.73 -7.82
N MET A 266 -2.55 9.02 -7.64
CA MET A 266 -2.67 10.03 -8.70
C MET A 266 -1.70 9.78 -9.85
N ARG A 267 -2.05 10.27 -11.04
CA ARG A 267 -1.20 10.17 -12.23
C ARG A 267 0.16 10.87 -12.01
N PRO A 268 1.24 10.42 -12.67
CA PRO A 268 2.48 11.19 -12.72
C PRO A 268 2.24 12.62 -13.24
N GLY A 269 2.85 13.61 -12.58
CA GLY A 269 2.67 15.03 -12.92
C GLY A 269 1.48 15.70 -12.22
N SER A 270 0.67 14.97 -11.46
CA SER A 270 -0.34 15.55 -10.58
C SER A 270 0.27 16.13 -9.30
N SER A 271 -0.50 16.95 -8.57
CA SER A 271 -0.10 17.54 -7.29
C SER A 271 -1.09 17.24 -6.18
N MET A 272 -0.61 17.10 -4.95
CA MET A 272 -1.44 16.97 -3.76
C MET A 272 -1.23 18.18 -2.85
N ILE A 273 -2.32 18.76 -2.37
CA ILE A 273 -2.34 19.83 -1.37
C ILE A 273 -2.88 19.24 -0.08
N GLU A 274 -2.00 19.14 0.91
CA GLU A 274 -2.35 18.74 2.26
C GLU A 274 -2.65 19.97 3.12
N VAL A 275 -3.85 20.01 3.69
CA VAL A 275 -4.25 21.00 4.69
C VAL A 275 -4.02 20.40 6.07
N GLN A 276 -3.05 20.95 6.81
CA GLN A 276 -2.80 20.56 8.18
C GLN A 276 -3.45 21.54 9.15
N ALA A 277 -3.89 21.04 10.31
CA ALA A 277 -4.36 21.92 11.38
C ALA A 277 -3.19 22.78 11.88
N PHE A 278 -3.47 24.02 12.25
CA PHE A 278 -2.46 24.87 12.86
C PHE A 278 -1.86 24.19 14.10
N GLY A 279 -0.53 24.19 14.20
CA GLY A 279 0.19 23.55 15.31
C GLY A 279 0.37 22.04 15.19
N PHE A 280 -0.09 21.42 14.09
CA PHE A 280 0.07 19.98 13.88
C PHE A 280 1.55 19.54 13.90
N ASP A 281 2.43 20.30 13.23
CA ASP A 281 3.87 20.04 13.18
C ASP A 281 4.66 20.56 14.40
N GLN A 282 4.01 21.27 15.33
CA GLN A 282 4.70 21.83 16.51
C GLN A 282 5.07 20.75 17.54
N HIS A 283 4.59 19.52 17.35
CA HIS A 283 4.97 18.35 18.13
C HIS A 283 5.51 17.30 17.17
N PRO A 284 6.51 16.48 17.58
CA PRO A 284 7.06 15.49 16.67
C PRO A 284 5.96 14.59 16.11
N PRO A 285 5.79 14.55 14.78
CA PRO A 285 4.72 13.79 14.16
C PRO A 285 4.82 12.32 14.57
N HIS A 286 3.68 11.72 14.91
CA HIS A 286 3.54 10.33 15.35
C HIS A 286 4.08 9.97 16.75
N LEU A 287 4.64 10.90 17.56
CA LEU A 287 5.07 10.60 18.93
C LEU A 287 3.93 10.42 19.96
N GLN A 288 2.66 10.41 19.55
CA GLN A 288 1.58 10.06 20.47
C GLN A 288 1.31 8.56 20.61
N ASP A 289 1.77 7.70 19.70
CA ASP A 289 1.49 6.26 19.79
C ASP A 289 2.69 5.44 20.27
N PRO A 290 3.94 5.60 19.78
CA PRO A 290 5.08 4.85 20.29
C PRO A 290 5.48 5.26 21.71
N LEU A 291 5.35 6.54 22.10
CA LEU A 291 5.61 6.99 23.49
C LEU A 291 4.44 6.66 24.43
N LYS A 292 3.18 6.62 23.96
CA LYS A 292 2.08 6.05 24.77
C LYS A 292 2.18 4.54 24.85
N ASN A 293 2.59 3.85 23.80
CA ASN A 293 2.84 2.40 23.82
C ASN A 293 4.07 2.06 24.67
N ALA A 294 5.10 2.92 24.69
CA ALA A 294 6.21 2.84 25.64
C ALA A 294 5.74 3.15 27.07
N GLN A 295 4.91 4.17 27.28
CA GLN A 295 4.29 4.42 28.59
C GLN A 295 3.37 3.28 29.04
N VAL A 296 2.66 2.61 28.14
CA VAL A 296 1.83 1.42 28.44
C VAL A 296 2.71 0.21 28.75
N ALA A 297 3.85 0.07 28.06
CA ALA A 297 4.88 -0.92 28.41
C ALA A 297 5.51 -0.64 29.79
N ASP A 298 5.70 0.64 30.14
CA ASP A 298 6.30 1.08 31.41
C ASP A 298 5.29 1.13 32.59
N THR A 299 3.98 1.28 32.32
CA THR A 299 2.93 1.39 33.36
C THR A 299 2.05 0.13 33.51
N GLY A 300 2.20 -0.86 32.65
CA GLY A 300 1.62 -2.20 32.84
C GLY A 300 0.12 -2.35 32.51
N GLY A 301 -0.51 -1.40 31.80
CA GLY A 301 -1.88 -1.56 31.30
C GLY A 301 -1.96 -2.67 30.23
N ASP A 302 -2.98 -3.56 30.30
CA ASP A 302 -3.30 -4.77 29.49
C ASP A 302 -2.15 -5.79 29.22
N MET A 303 -0.90 -5.34 29.33
CA MET A 303 0.32 -6.14 29.29
C MET A 303 0.38 -7.15 30.42
N GLN A 304 -0.33 -6.96 31.55
CA GLN A 304 -0.44 -8.00 32.57
C GLN A 304 -1.07 -9.29 32.03
N ARG A 305 -2.09 -9.20 31.17
CA ARG A 305 -2.70 -10.37 30.55
C ARG A 305 -1.74 -11.02 29.56
N TYR A 306 -1.01 -10.22 28.79
CA TYR A 306 0.06 -10.70 27.92
C TYR A 306 1.22 -11.36 28.68
N TRP A 307 1.65 -10.80 29.80
CA TRP A 307 2.67 -11.38 30.69
C TRP A 307 2.19 -12.67 31.36
N GLN A 308 0.91 -12.79 31.69
CA GLN A 308 0.33 -14.04 32.18
C GLN A 308 0.34 -15.12 31.08
N LEU A 309 -0.03 -14.76 29.84
CA LEU A 309 0.01 -15.67 28.70
C LEU A 309 1.46 -16.09 28.37
N TRP A 310 2.40 -15.15 28.43
CA TRP A 310 3.85 -15.36 28.32
C TRP A 310 4.39 -16.34 29.36
N ARG A 311 4.16 -16.07 30.64
CA ARG A 311 4.59 -16.93 31.75
C ARG A 311 3.93 -18.30 31.73
N SER A 312 2.73 -18.41 31.16
CA SER A 312 2.04 -19.70 30.99
C SER A 312 2.52 -20.51 29.77
N GLY A 313 3.48 -20.01 28.99
CA GLY A 313 3.97 -20.67 27.78
C GLY A 313 2.99 -20.69 26.61
N ARG A 314 1.92 -19.87 26.66
CA ARG A 314 0.87 -19.80 25.63
C ARG A 314 1.06 -18.65 24.64
N TRP A 315 2.10 -17.84 24.84
CA TRP A 315 2.49 -16.75 23.94
C TRP A 315 4.01 -16.78 23.76
N TRP A 316 4.48 -16.61 22.53
CA TRP A 316 5.71 -17.25 22.06
C TRP A 316 6.81 -16.25 21.68
N TRP A 317 6.51 -14.95 21.61
CA TRP A 317 7.53 -13.92 21.35
C TRP A 317 7.02 -12.49 21.60
N HIS A 318 7.94 -11.61 22.03
CA HIS A 318 7.69 -10.21 22.38
C HIS A 318 8.78 -9.36 21.72
N VAL A 319 8.38 -8.40 20.89
CA VAL A 319 9.29 -7.45 20.22
C VAL A 319 9.31 -6.16 21.04
N HIS A 320 10.51 -5.71 21.42
CA HIS A 320 10.71 -4.39 21.99
C HIS A 320 11.86 -3.68 21.26
N ALA A 321 12.08 -2.40 21.56
CA ALA A 321 13.03 -1.54 20.85
C ALA A 321 14.48 -2.07 20.82
N ASN A 322 14.84 -2.99 21.73
CA ASN A 322 16.19 -3.54 21.86
C ASN A 322 16.30 -5.02 21.44
N GLY A 323 15.24 -5.61 20.86
CA GLY A 323 15.29 -6.98 20.36
C GLY A 323 14.00 -7.77 20.51
N LEU A 324 14.13 -9.08 20.26
CA LEU A 324 13.07 -10.06 20.36
C LEU A 324 13.33 -10.99 21.56
N GLU A 325 12.41 -11.03 22.50
CA GLU A 325 12.38 -12.06 23.54
C GLU A 325 11.44 -13.20 23.10
N TYR A 326 11.72 -14.42 23.54
CA TYR A 326 10.86 -15.59 23.35
C TYR A 326 10.35 -16.08 24.70
N GLY A 327 9.09 -16.52 24.74
CA GLY A 327 8.51 -17.12 25.95
C GLY A 327 8.97 -18.56 26.13
N GLY A 328 9.51 -18.89 27.30
CA GLY A 328 9.93 -20.25 27.70
C GLY A 328 11.43 -20.55 27.56
N ASP A 329 11.85 -21.72 28.04
CA ASP A 329 13.28 -22.14 28.18
C ASP A 329 14.02 -22.44 26.87
N ARG A 330 13.46 -22.10 25.69
CA ARG A 330 14.09 -22.38 24.40
C ARG A 330 14.63 -21.12 23.75
N LYS A 331 15.78 -20.65 24.23
CA LYS A 331 16.65 -19.72 23.47
C LYS A 331 17.36 -20.51 22.37
N ARG A 332 17.03 -20.25 21.09
CA ARG A 332 17.94 -20.52 19.97
C ARG A 332 18.12 -19.23 19.19
N THR A 333 19.26 -18.58 19.39
CA THR A 333 19.73 -17.50 18.52
C THR A 333 20.21 -18.09 17.20
N CYS A 334 19.72 -17.57 16.09
CA CYS A 334 20.26 -17.87 14.77
C CYS A 334 21.57 -17.07 14.59
N SER A 335 22.69 -17.55 15.14
CA SER A 335 23.99 -17.12 14.66
C SER A 335 24.29 -17.89 13.38
N ALA A 336 24.47 -17.19 12.26
CA ALA A 336 25.08 -17.77 11.07
C ALA A 336 26.41 -18.42 11.48
N ARG A 337 26.50 -19.73 11.34
CA ARG A 337 27.77 -20.44 11.42
C ARG A 337 28.64 -19.85 10.31
N GLN A 338 29.72 -19.17 10.66
CA GLN A 338 30.86 -19.07 9.77
C GLN A 338 31.32 -20.50 9.47
N GLU A 339 31.29 -20.84 8.19
CA GLU A 339 31.84 -22.09 7.68
C GLU A 339 33.36 -22.08 7.90
N GLN A 340 33.85 -23.14 8.56
CA GLN A 340 35.10 -23.81 8.22
C GLN A 340 34.73 -25.20 7.73
#